data_AF-A0A914FHB6-F1
#
_entry.id   AF-A0A914FHB6-F1
#
_cell.length_a   1.000
_cell.length_b   1.000
_cell.length_c   1.000
_cell.angle_alpha   90.00
_cell.angle_beta   90.00
_cell.angle_gamma   90.00
#
_symmetry.space_group_name_H-M   'P 1'
#
loop_
_entity.id
_entity.type
_entity.pdbx_description
1 polymer ?
#
loop_
_entity_poly.entity_id
_entity_poly.type
_entity_poly.pdbx_seq_one_letter_code
_entity_poly.pdbx_strand_id
1 'polypeptide(L)'
;MSLIESGKYVIVRKQKGDHLRLSKVNERSVVAIEKLRVNLKNAIGKPFGLFEVKNGHIGASLSLIDGGAEHLKTLEDFRSAVTVTTTTASTTPSRKRPLEGEPEADEAPPTKISAQAVTMEEVLSMKSSGASTSVIVSTLVQGNTNFSERTDYSKEKYVSKKVKHHSDQVYILAPTIRMIAQTIYRRNSETAAFLRYLPSL
;
A
#
# COMPACT_ATOMS: atom_id res chain seq x y z
N MET A 1 5.73 16.04 23.11
CA MET A 1 5.24 15.45 21.84
C MET A 1 3.96 16.16 21.45
N SER A 2 3.82 16.58 20.19
CA SER A 2 2.59 17.21 19.71
C SER A 2 1.48 16.18 19.54
N LEU A 3 0.38 16.34 20.27
CA LEU A 3 -0.78 15.45 20.22
C LEU A 3 -1.83 15.94 19.24
N ILE A 4 -2.67 15.01 18.77
CA ILE A 4 -3.85 15.31 17.96
C ILE A 4 -4.96 15.81 18.89
N GLU A 5 -5.36 17.07 18.71
CA GLU A 5 -6.43 17.69 19.49
C GLU A 5 -7.71 17.84 18.66
N SER A 6 -8.86 17.82 19.34
CA SER A 6 -10.15 18.12 18.73
C SER A 6 -10.20 19.59 18.30
N GLY A 7 -10.82 19.87 17.15
CA GLY A 7 -10.96 21.21 16.59
C GLY A 7 -9.79 21.69 15.72
N LYS A 8 -8.62 21.04 15.79
CA LYS A 8 -7.47 21.36 14.94
C LYS A 8 -7.57 20.71 13.55
N TYR A 9 -6.82 21.24 12.60
CA TYR A 9 -6.69 20.67 11.26
C TYR A 9 -5.56 19.66 11.22
N VAL A 10 -5.77 18.55 10.53
CA VAL A 10 -4.76 17.53 10.30
C VAL A 10 -4.74 17.13 8.83
N ILE A 11 -3.59 16.62 8.41
CA ILE A 11 -3.44 16.00 7.12
C ILE A 11 -3.49 14.49 7.29
N VAL A 12 -4.39 13.85 6.54
CA VAL A 12 -4.46 12.40 6.47
C VAL A 12 -3.94 11.95 5.10
N ARG A 13 -2.92 11.06 5.09
CA ARG A 13 -2.25 10.55 3.89
C ARG A 13 -2.23 9.02 3.91
N LYS A 14 -2.42 8.36 2.76
CA LYS A 14 -2.25 6.90 2.68
C LYS A 14 -0.77 6.51 2.61
N GLN A 15 -0.34 5.46 3.31
CA GLN A 15 1.08 5.11 3.46
C GLN A 15 1.82 4.81 2.14
N LYS A 16 1.17 4.07 1.24
CA LYS A 16 1.70 3.72 -0.11
C LYS A 16 0.90 4.41 -1.23
N GLY A 17 0.17 5.46 -0.88
CA GLY A 17 -0.67 6.23 -1.78
C GLY A 17 -0.21 7.68 -1.91
N ASP A 18 -0.70 8.29 -2.98
CA ASP A 18 -0.48 9.69 -3.31
C ASP A 18 -1.64 10.58 -2.83
N HIS A 19 -2.71 9.97 -2.32
CA HIS A 19 -3.87 10.71 -1.88
C HIS A 19 -3.64 11.27 -0.48
N LEU A 20 -3.90 12.57 -0.37
CA LEU A 20 -3.68 13.39 0.80
C LEU A 20 -4.95 14.22 1.00
N ARG A 21 -5.43 14.33 2.23
CA ARG A 21 -6.64 15.08 2.55
C ARG A 21 -6.47 15.92 3.81
N LEU A 22 -6.72 17.22 3.67
CA LEU A 22 -6.90 18.14 4.80
C LEU A 22 -8.27 17.93 5.42
N SER A 23 -8.34 17.76 6.73
CA SER A 23 -9.59 17.56 7.47
C SER A 23 -9.50 18.13 8.88
N LYS A 24 -10.61 18.68 9.37
CA LYS A 24 -10.74 19.14 10.77
C LYS A 24 -11.06 17.94 11.66
N VAL A 25 -10.31 17.79 12.75
CA VAL A 25 -10.52 16.72 13.73
C VAL A 25 -11.74 17.04 14.55
N ASN A 26 -12.78 16.23 14.44
CA ASN A 26 -13.93 16.23 15.33
C ASN A 26 -14.30 14.79 15.70
N GLU A 27 -15.03 14.58 16.78
CA GLU A 27 -15.47 13.23 17.20
C GLU A 27 -16.36 12.52 16.18
N ARG A 28 -17.11 13.28 15.36
CA ARG A 28 -17.97 12.79 14.27
C ARG A 28 -17.33 12.89 12.89
N SER A 29 -16.07 13.35 12.81
CA SER A 29 -15.41 13.54 11.51
C SER A 29 -14.98 12.20 10.92
N VAL A 30 -15.49 11.93 9.71
CA VAL A 30 -15.11 10.77 8.91
C VAL A 30 -14.41 11.26 7.66
N VAL A 31 -13.18 10.80 7.46
CA VAL A 31 -12.37 11.18 6.29
C VAL A 31 -12.34 10.01 5.32
N ALA A 32 -12.82 10.23 4.10
CA ALA A 32 -12.68 9.26 3.02
C ALA A 32 -11.40 9.52 2.22
N ILE A 33 -10.56 8.49 2.08
CA ILE A 33 -9.30 8.54 1.32
C ILE A 33 -9.22 7.29 0.45
N GLU A 34 -9.25 7.48 -0.87
CA GLU A 34 -9.39 6.40 -1.84
C GLU A 34 -10.59 5.50 -1.49
N LYS A 35 -10.32 4.26 -1.07
CA LYS A 35 -11.32 3.24 -0.71
C LYS A 35 -11.55 3.13 0.79
N LEU A 36 -10.79 3.87 1.61
CA LEU A 36 -10.84 3.80 3.07
C LEU A 36 -11.70 4.93 3.64
N ARG A 37 -12.52 4.60 4.64
CA ARG A 37 -13.24 5.56 5.46
C ARG A 37 -12.61 5.53 6.86
N VAL A 38 -12.12 6.66 7.34
CA VAL A 38 -11.36 6.74 8.59
C VAL A 38 -12.10 7.62 9.59
N ASN A 39 -12.48 7.06 10.74
CA ASN A 39 -13.03 7.80 11.86
C ASN A 39 -11.91 8.39 12.73
N LEU A 40 -11.85 9.72 12.85
CA LEU A 40 -10.79 10.40 13.61
C LEU A 40 -11.01 10.39 15.13
N LYS A 41 -12.14 9.89 15.62
CA LYS A 41 -12.47 9.82 17.07
C LYS A 41 -11.35 9.18 17.90
N ASN A 42 -10.83 8.03 17.44
CA ASN A 42 -9.82 7.24 18.15
C ASN A 42 -8.37 7.75 17.95
N ALA A 43 -8.18 8.82 17.17
CA ALA A 43 -6.89 9.46 17.00
C ALA A 43 -6.68 10.65 17.94
N ILE A 44 -7.74 11.19 18.54
CA ILE A 44 -7.65 12.28 19.50
C ILE A 44 -6.83 11.80 20.71
N GLY A 45 -5.86 12.61 21.14
CA GLY A 45 -4.95 12.28 22.23
C GLY A 45 -3.80 11.32 21.87
N LYS A 46 -3.65 10.91 20.61
CA LYS A 46 -2.48 10.17 20.12
C LYS A 46 -1.47 11.13 19.45
N PRO A 47 -0.17 10.80 19.42
CA PRO A 47 0.81 11.57 18.65
C PRO A 47 0.56 11.44 17.15
N PHE A 48 1.06 12.40 16.37
CA PHE A 48 1.09 12.27 14.91
C PHE A 48 1.94 11.05 14.51
N GLY A 49 1.52 10.33 13.47
CA GLY A 49 2.24 9.14 13.02
C GLY A 49 1.44 8.21 12.12
N LEU A 50 1.85 6.95 12.08
CA LEU A 50 1.23 5.90 11.28
C LEU A 50 0.12 5.21 12.09
N PHE A 51 -0.99 4.95 11.42
CA PHE A 51 -2.17 4.35 12.01
C PHE A 51 -2.70 3.24 11.11
N GLU A 52 -3.05 2.11 11.71
CA GLU A 52 -3.75 1.03 11.03
C GLU A 52 -5.27 1.29 11.11
N VAL A 53 -5.98 1.17 9.99
CA VAL A 53 -7.43 1.34 9.91
C VAL A 53 -8.08 -0.03 9.85
N LYS A 54 -8.87 -0.40 10.86
CA LYS A 54 -9.65 -1.65 10.89
C LYS A 54 -11.14 -1.31 10.91
N ASN A 55 -11.88 -1.77 9.90
CA ASN A 55 -13.32 -1.52 9.76
C ASN A 55 -13.72 -0.03 9.93
N GLY A 56 -12.85 0.87 9.47
CA GLY A 56 -13.02 2.32 9.56
C GLY A 56 -12.72 2.95 10.92
N HIS A 57 -12.28 2.18 11.90
CA HIS A 57 -11.75 2.66 13.16
C HIS A 57 -10.22 2.69 13.13
N ILE A 58 -9.66 3.73 13.74
CA ILE A 58 -8.22 3.86 13.91
C ILE A 58 -7.76 2.95 15.05
N GLY A 59 -6.85 2.04 14.72
CA GLY A 59 -6.19 1.12 15.64
C GLY A 59 -5.03 1.76 16.40
N ALA A 60 -4.07 0.93 16.81
CA ALA A 60 -2.88 1.37 17.52
C ALA A 60 -2.06 2.37 16.68
N SER A 61 -1.49 3.37 17.35
CA SER A 61 -0.52 4.26 16.72
C SER A 61 0.79 3.50 16.63
N LEU A 62 1.28 3.31 15.41
CA LEU A 62 2.68 2.96 15.18
C LEU A 62 3.40 4.30 15.09
N SER A 63 4.02 4.70 16.20
CA SER A 63 4.72 5.98 16.30
C SER A 63 5.73 6.10 15.14
N LEU A 64 5.63 7.21 14.41
CA LEU A 64 6.62 7.56 13.41
C LEU A 64 7.87 7.99 14.16
N ILE A 65 8.92 7.17 14.08
CA ILE A 65 10.27 7.63 14.40
C ILE A 65 10.60 8.67 13.32
N ASP A 66 11.01 9.84 13.80
CA ASP A 66 11.44 10.97 12.99
C ASP A 66 12.53 10.53 12.02
N GLY A 67 12.41 10.97 10.76
CA GLY A 67 13.48 10.86 9.77
C GLY A 67 13.62 9.51 9.05
N GLY A 68 13.13 9.47 7.80
CA GLY A 68 13.82 8.92 6.62
C GLY A 68 14.33 7.47 6.54
N ALA A 69 14.53 6.74 7.65
CA ALA A 69 15.35 5.53 7.68
C ALA A 69 14.56 4.22 7.80
N GLU A 70 13.32 4.25 8.29
CA GLU A 70 12.54 3.03 8.56
C GLU A 70 11.75 2.52 7.33
N HIS A 71 11.77 3.24 6.19
CA HIS A 71 11.16 2.74 4.95
C HIS A 71 11.87 1.49 4.41
N LEU A 72 13.15 1.33 4.75
CA LEU A 72 13.96 0.16 4.40
C LEU A 72 13.68 -1.02 5.34
N LYS A 73 13.41 -0.78 6.63
CA LYS A 73 13.16 -1.87 7.59
C LYS A 73 11.86 -2.62 7.30
N THR A 74 10.79 -1.95 6.89
CA THR A 74 9.54 -2.66 6.55
C THR A 74 9.67 -3.53 5.29
N LEU A 75 10.59 -3.19 4.37
CA LEU A 75 10.92 -4.03 3.20
C LEU A 75 11.83 -5.19 3.58
N GLU A 76 12.75 -4.99 4.53
CA GLU A 76 13.64 -6.02 5.07
C GLU A 76 12.89 -7.03 5.95
N ASP A 77 11.92 -6.59 6.75
CA ASP A 77 11.02 -7.46 7.51
C ASP A 77 10.11 -8.27 6.57
N PHE A 78 9.64 -7.67 5.48
CA PHE A 78 8.91 -8.37 4.43
C PHE A 78 9.79 -9.37 3.65
N ARG A 79 11.06 -9.02 3.36
CA ARG A 79 12.03 -9.94 2.75
C ARG A 79 12.33 -11.13 3.65
N SER A 80 12.49 -10.89 4.95
CA SER A 80 12.84 -11.90 5.93
C SER A 80 11.69 -12.89 6.16
N ALA A 81 10.43 -12.43 6.17
CA ALA A 81 9.27 -13.32 6.25
C ALA A 81 9.10 -14.24 5.02
N VAL A 82 9.57 -13.80 3.84
CA VAL A 82 9.47 -14.57 2.59
C VAL A 82 10.66 -15.51 2.37
N THR A 83 11.81 -15.23 2.98
CA THR A 83 13.04 -16.03 2.78
C THR A 83 13.02 -17.37 3.55
N VAL A 84 12.14 -17.56 4.53
CA VAL A 84 12.11 -18.78 5.36
C VAL A 84 11.67 -20.04 4.59
N THR A 85 11.13 -19.93 3.37
CA THR A 85 10.68 -21.11 2.60
C THR A 85 11.56 -21.54 1.43
N THR A 86 12.71 -20.93 1.17
CA THR A 86 13.62 -21.44 0.13
C THR A 86 15.07 -21.47 0.59
N THR A 87 15.37 -22.39 1.51
CA THR A 87 16.72 -22.94 1.60
C THR A 87 16.87 -23.99 0.51
N THR A 88 17.54 -23.64 -0.59
CA THR A 88 18.55 -24.50 -1.23
C THR A 88 19.19 -23.78 -2.42
N ALA A 89 20.50 -23.55 -2.27
CA ALA A 89 21.54 -23.64 -3.28
C ALA A 89 21.38 -22.88 -4.62
N SER A 90 22.26 -21.90 -4.78
CA SER A 90 22.75 -21.34 -6.04
C SER A 90 23.03 -22.41 -7.10
N THR A 91 22.39 -22.32 -8.26
CA THR A 91 22.96 -22.81 -9.52
C THR A 91 22.46 -21.92 -10.66
N THR A 92 23.41 -21.29 -11.34
CA THR A 92 23.28 -20.52 -12.58
C THR A 92 22.51 -21.30 -13.65
N PRO A 93 21.47 -20.75 -14.31
CA PRO A 93 21.00 -21.32 -15.57
C PRO A 93 21.43 -20.43 -16.74
N SER A 94 22.40 -20.95 -17.49
CA SER A 94 22.75 -20.52 -18.83
C SER A 94 21.52 -20.58 -19.75
N ARG A 95 21.25 -19.46 -20.41
CA ARG A 95 20.27 -19.27 -21.47
C ARG A 95 20.53 -20.26 -22.63
N LYS A 96 19.61 -21.21 -22.87
CA LYS A 96 19.49 -21.90 -24.16
C LYS A 96 18.13 -21.55 -24.76
N ARG A 97 18.13 -20.80 -25.87
CA ARG A 97 17.00 -20.69 -26.80
C ARG A 97 17.21 -21.77 -27.87
N PRO A 98 16.27 -22.69 -28.09
CA PRO A 98 16.16 -23.38 -29.37
C PRO A 98 15.29 -22.54 -30.33
N LEU A 99 15.78 -22.41 -31.56
CA LEU A 99 15.05 -21.90 -32.72
C LEU A 99 14.09 -22.97 -33.27
N GLU A 100 12.98 -22.48 -33.80
CA GLU A 100 12.13 -23.01 -34.89
C GLU A 100 11.07 -24.10 -34.62
N GLY A 101 9.89 -23.81 -35.20
CA GLY A 101 8.71 -24.66 -35.28
C GLY A 101 7.42 -23.82 -35.25
N GLU A 102 7.02 -23.25 -36.39
CA GLU A 102 5.64 -22.76 -36.60
C GLU A 102 4.66 -23.95 -36.50
N PRO A 103 3.52 -23.80 -35.82
CA PRO A 103 2.30 -24.37 -36.38
C PRO A 103 1.20 -23.33 -36.55
N GLU A 104 0.71 -23.22 -37.78
CA GLU A 104 -0.61 -22.69 -38.10
C GLU A 104 -1.69 -23.48 -37.35
N ALA A 105 -2.50 -22.80 -36.53
CA ALA A 105 -3.88 -23.18 -36.24
C ALA A 105 -4.59 -21.99 -35.56
N ASP A 106 -5.79 -21.67 -36.06
CA ASP A 106 -6.75 -20.76 -35.45
C ASP A 106 -7.01 -21.09 -33.97
N GLU A 107 -6.33 -20.39 -33.06
CA GLU A 107 -6.61 -20.47 -31.63
C GLU A 107 -7.31 -19.18 -31.18
N ALA A 108 -8.54 -19.33 -30.69
CA ALA A 108 -9.31 -18.27 -30.05
C ALA A 108 -8.42 -17.50 -29.04
N PRO A 109 -8.63 -16.17 -28.85
CA PRO A 109 -7.80 -15.36 -27.97
C PRO A 109 -7.67 -16.05 -26.61
N PRO A 110 -6.47 -16.15 -26.02
CA PRO A 110 -6.25 -16.95 -24.82
C PRO A 110 -7.25 -16.52 -23.75
N THR A 111 -8.19 -17.41 -23.46
CA THR A 111 -9.13 -17.28 -22.36
C THR A 111 -8.30 -17.03 -21.12
N LYS A 112 -8.67 -16.01 -20.32
CA LYS A 112 -7.92 -15.55 -19.16
C LYS A 112 -7.55 -16.74 -18.26
N ILE A 113 -6.35 -17.29 -18.42
CA ILE A 113 -5.80 -18.29 -17.52
C ILE A 113 -5.67 -17.57 -16.18
N SER A 114 -6.51 -17.94 -15.21
CA SER A 114 -6.44 -17.38 -13.87
C SER A 114 -5.14 -17.86 -13.24
N ALA A 115 -4.04 -17.13 -13.47
CA ALA A 115 -2.74 -17.38 -12.86
C ALA A 115 -2.74 -17.25 -11.32
N GLN A 116 -3.91 -17.03 -10.72
CA GLN A 116 -4.12 -16.84 -9.29
C GLN A 116 -5.21 -17.80 -8.84
N ALA A 117 -4.88 -18.73 -7.95
CA ALA A 117 -5.80 -19.73 -7.41
C ALA A 117 -6.81 -19.15 -6.41
N VAL A 118 -6.44 -18.07 -5.72
CA VAL A 118 -7.27 -17.41 -4.70
C VAL A 118 -8.39 -16.60 -5.36
N THR A 119 -9.63 -16.84 -4.95
CA THR A 119 -10.82 -16.14 -5.46
C THR A 119 -10.96 -14.73 -4.89
N MET A 120 -11.76 -13.88 -5.54
CA MET A 120 -12.01 -12.52 -5.06
C MET A 120 -12.74 -12.51 -3.71
N GLU A 121 -13.65 -13.46 -3.48
CA GLU A 121 -14.45 -13.57 -2.26
C GLU A 121 -13.58 -13.91 -1.04
N GLU A 122 -12.63 -14.81 -1.21
CA GLU A 122 -11.66 -15.17 -0.18
C GLU A 122 -10.78 -13.98 0.24
N VAL A 123 -10.39 -13.13 -0.72
CA VAL A 123 -9.64 -11.91 -0.41
C VAL A 123 -10.50 -10.88 0.34
N LEU A 124 -11.80 -10.82 0.06
CA LEU A 124 -12.73 -9.96 0.78
C LEU A 124 -13.00 -10.48 2.20
N SER A 125 -13.14 -11.79 2.40
CA SER A 125 -13.32 -12.38 3.72
C SER A 125 -12.08 -12.18 4.62
N MET A 126 -10.87 -12.29 4.06
CA MET A 126 -9.62 -11.94 4.77
C MET A 126 -9.58 -10.46 5.19
N LYS A 127 -10.10 -9.54 4.36
CA LYS A 127 -10.18 -8.12 4.72
C LYS A 127 -11.22 -7.86 5.81
N SER A 128 -12.40 -8.46 5.68
CA SER A 128 -13.49 -8.30 6.65
C SER A 128 -13.14 -8.86 8.02
N SER A 129 -12.37 -9.95 8.06
CA SER A 129 -11.81 -10.51 9.31
C SER A 129 -10.68 -9.66 9.92
N GLY A 130 -10.23 -8.60 9.23
CA GLY A 130 -9.17 -7.71 9.72
C GLY A 130 -7.77 -8.33 9.67
N ALA A 131 -7.54 -9.30 8.77
CA ALA A 131 -6.22 -9.87 8.55
C ALA A 131 -5.22 -8.77 8.14
N SER A 132 -3.98 -8.88 8.60
CA SER A 132 -2.95 -7.90 8.26
C SER A 132 -2.61 -7.95 6.76
N THR A 133 -2.19 -6.80 6.23
CA THR A 133 -1.76 -6.70 4.83
C THR A 133 -0.67 -7.70 4.47
N SER A 134 0.24 -8.04 5.38
CA SER A 134 1.29 -9.04 5.15
C SER A 134 0.73 -10.43 4.90
N VAL A 135 -0.25 -10.87 5.69
CA VAL A 135 -0.89 -12.18 5.53
C VAL A 135 -1.59 -12.25 4.18
N ILE A 136 -2.36 -11.22 3.81
CA ILE A 136 -3.06 -11.17 2.51
C ILE A 136 -2.08 -11.22 1.35
N VAL A 137 -0.94 -10.52 1.43
CA VAL A 137 0.06 -10.55 0.36
C VAL A 137 0.74 -11.91 0.27
N SER A 138 1.02 -12.56 1.41
CA SER A 138 1.63 -13.89 1.45
C SER A 138 0.74 -14.95 0.79
N THR A 139 -0.56 -14.97 1.12
CA THR A 139 -1.52 -15.91 0.51
C THR A 139 -1.65 -15.69 -1.00
N LEU A 140 -1.65 -14.44 -1.45
CA LEU A 140 -1.68 -14.08 -2.88
C LEU A 140 -0.43 -14.51 -3.64
N VAL A 141 0.75 -14.45 -3.00
CA VAL A 141 2.01 -14.91 -3.57
C VAL A 141 2.02 -16.43 -3.68
N GLN A 142 1.60 -17.13 -2.63
CA GLN A 142 1.53 -18.60 -2.61
C GLN A 142 0.52 -19.16 -3.62
N GLY A 143 -0.59 -18.46 -3.85
CA GLY A 143 -1.59 -18.83 -4.85
C GLY A 143 -1.24 -18.48 -6.30
N ASN A 144 -0.05 -17.96 -6.59
CA ASN A 144 0.37 -17.57 -7.94
C ASN A 144 1.36 -18.59 -8.54
N THR A 145 0.89 -19.35 -9.53
CA THR A 145 1.63 -20.48 -10.13
C THR A 145 2.97 -20.06 -10.76
N ASN A 146 3.01 -18.86 -11.34
CA ASN A 146 4.18 -18.39 -12.11
C ASN A 146 5.01 -17.40 -11.30
N PHE A 147 4.86 -17.35 -9.97
CA PHE A 147 5.61 -16.39 -9.17
C PHE A 147 7.10 -16.71 -9.13
N SER A 148 7.46 -17.98 -9.00
CA SER A 148 8.86 -18.45 -8.90
C SER A 148 9.67 -18.22 -10.18
N GLU A 149 9.04 -18.42 -11.35
CA GLU A 149 9.66 -18.30 -12.68
C GLU A 149 9.91 -16.84 -13.11
N ARG A 150 9.30 -15.88 -12.41
CA ARG A 150 9.47 -14.45 -12.73
C ARG A 150 10.84 -13.94 -12.33
N THR A 151 11.28 -12.91 -13.05
CA THR A 151 12.48 -12.14 -12.68
C THR A 151 12.30 -11.44 -11.33
N ASP A 152 13.40 -11.17 -10.63
CA ASP A 152 13.37 -10.54 -9.29
C ASP A 152 12.65 -9.19 -9.30
N TYR A 153 12.91 -8.37 -10.32
CA TYR A 153 12.18 -7.11 -10.53
C TYR A 153 10.67 -7.33 -10.67
N SER A 154 10.25 -8.37 -11.38
CA SER A 154 8.83 -8.68 -11.57
C SER A 154 8.17 -9.19 -10.28
N LYS A 155 8.91 -9.94 -9.45
CA LYS A 155 8.47 -10.39 -8.12
C LYS A 155 8.27 -9.19 -7.19
N GLU A 156 9.26 -8.31 -7.08
CA GLU A 156 9.20 -7.12 -6.24
C GLU A 156 8.12 -6.13 -6.67
N LYS A 157 7.98 -5.91 -7.99
CA LYS A 157 6.91 -5.10 -8.56
C LYS A 157 5.54 -5.68 -8.23
N TYR A 158 5.37 -7.00 -8.29
CA TYR A 158 4.11 -7.66 -7.93
C TYR A 158 3.79 -7.46 -6.44
N VAL A 159 4.74 -7.73 -5.55
CA VAL A 159 4.58 -7.56 -4.10
C VAL A 159 4.23 -6.10 -3.77
N SER A 160 4.98 -5.13 -4.30
CA SER A 160 4.73 -3.70 -4.11
C SER A 160 3.32 -3.29 -4.56
N LYS A 161 2.86 -3.83 -5.69
CA LYS A 161 1.51 -3.59 -6.20
C LYS A 161 0.43 -4.15 -5.26
N LYS A 162 0.62 -5.37 -4.74
CA LYS A 162 -0.33 -5.98 -3.80
C LYS A 162 -0.32 -5.25 -2.45
N VAL A 163 0.85 -4.94 -1.89
CA VAL A 163 0.97 -4.13 -0.67
C VAL A 163 0.23 -2.81 -0.82
N LYS A 164 0.44 -2.06 -1.91
CA LYS A 164 -0.26 -0.78 -2.15
C LYS A 164 -1.80 -0.92 -2.24
N HIS A 165 -2.28 -2.05 -2.79
CA HIS A 165 -3.71 -2.29 -2.98
C HIS A 165 -4.40 -2.80 -1.70
N HIS A 166 -3.68 -3.54 -0.86
CA HIS A 166 -4.18 -4.18 0.36
C HIS A 166 -3.70 -3.48 1.65
N SER A 167 -2.98 -2.35 1.55
CA SER A 167 -2.56 -1.54 2.69
C SER A 167 -3.74 -0.74 3.25
N ASP A 168 -4.04 -0.99 4.52
CA ASP A 168 -5.07 -0.25 5.27
C ASP A 168 -4.43 0.73 6.28
N GLN A 169 -3.18 1.15 6.00
CA GLN A 169 -2.40 2.06 6.85
C GLN A 169 -2.45 3.51 6.34
N VAL A 170 -2.65 4.45 7.27
CA VAL A 170 -2.74 5.89 7.02
C VAL A 170 -1.83 6.67 7.96
N TYR A 171 -1.21 7.72 7.45
CA TYR A 171 -0.49 8.72 8.22
C TYR A 171 -1.43 9.85 8.63
N ILE A 172 -1.38 10.23 9.90
CA ILE A 172 -2.00 11.47 10.40
C ILE A 172 -0.85 12.40 10.79
N LEU A 173 -0.76 13.52 10.08
CA LEU A 173 0.37 14.45 10.14
C LEU A 173 -0.11 15.85 10.49
N ALA A 174 0.78 16.63 11.09
CA ALA A 174 0.56 18.05 11.30
C ALA A 174 0.46 18.80 9.96
N PRO A 175 -0.41 19.83 9.86
CA PRO A 175 -0.59 20.57 8.62
C PRO A 175 0.59 21.50 8.36
N THR A 176 1.43 21.15 7.38
CA THR A 176 2.50 22.04 6.88
C THR A 176 2.05 22.75 5.60
N ILE A 177 2.55 23.96 5.35
CA ILE A 177 2.27 24.74 4.11
C ILE A 177 2.48 23.89 2.86
N ARG A 178 3.58 23.12 2.80
CA ARG A 178 3.88 22.17 1.70
C ARG A 178 2.73 21.17 1.49
N MET A 179 2.25 20.55 2.56
CA MET A 179 1.17 19.54 2.48
C MET A 179 -0.16 20.17 2.07
N ILE A 180 -0.45 21.37 2.59
CA ILE A 180 -1.66 22.12 2.22
C ILE A 180 -1.63 22.46 0.72
N ALA A 181 -0.53 23.03 0.23
CA ALA A 181 -0.36 23.33 -1.19
C ALA A 181 -0.49 22.08 -2.07
N GLN A 182 0.13 20.98 -1.67
CA GLN A 182 0.02 19.69 -2.34
C GLN A 182 -1.43 19.16 -2.34
N THR A 183 -2.19 19.37 -1.26
CA THR A 183 -3.61 18.97 -1.16
C THR A 183 -4.45 19.75 -2.16
N ILE A 184 -4.30 21.07 -2.17
CA ILE A 184 -5.09 21.97 -3.01
C ILE A 184 -4.81 21.64 -4.47
N TYR A 185 -3.54 21.57 -4.86
CA TYR A 185 -3.16 21.25 -6.24
C TYR A 185 -3.67 19.89 -6.72
N ARG A 186 -3.58 18.84 -5.88
CA ARG A 186 -4.06 17.49 -6.24
C ARG A 186 -5.58 17.36 -6.22
N ARG A 187 -6.27 18.16 -5.43
CA ARG A 187 -7.74 18.18 -5.38
C ARG A 187 -8.28 18.97 -6.56
N ASN A 188 -7.95 20.26 -6.61
CA ASN A 188 -8.40 21.22 -7.61
C ASN A 188 -7.21 22.12 -7.97
N SER A 189 -6.54 21.85 -9.09
CA SER A 189 -5.41 22.66 -9.55
C SER A 189 -5.83 24.09 -9.90
N GLU A 190 -7.07 24.29 -10.35
CA GLU A 190 -7.64 25.61 -10.68
C GLU A 190 -7.70 26.54 -9.47
N THR A 191 -8.03 26.01 -8.28
CA THR A 191 -8.07 26.81 -7.04
C THR A 191 -6.69 27.39 -6.70
N ALA A 192 -5.62 26.72 -7.13
CA ALA A 192 -4.25 27.20 -6.99
C ALA A 192 -3.72 27.91 -8.26
N ALA A 193 -4.57 28.23 -9.23
CA ALA A 193 -4.17 28.75 -10.54
C ALA A 193 -3.04 27.92 -11.21
N PHE A 194 -3.10 26.60 -11.04
CA PHE A 194 -2.09 25.63 -11.49
C PHE A 194 -0.68 25.84 -10.91
N LEU A 195 -0.55 26.59 -9.82
CA LEU A 195 0.72 26.76 -9.12
C LEU A 195 1.18 25.43 -8.51
N ARG A 196 2.31 24.94 -9.00
CA ARG A 196 2.85 23.64 -8.59
C ARG A 196 3.52 23.76 -7.22
N TYR A 197 3.27 22.77 -6.37
CA TYR A 197 3.97 22.62 -5.09
C TYR A 197 5.38 22.06 -5.32
N LEU A 198 6.32 22.40 -4.44
CA LEU A 198 7.68 21.89 -4.50
C LEU A 198 7.71 20.37 -4.21
N PRO A 199 8.37 19.55 -5.05
CA PRO A 199 8.59 18.15 -4.75
C PRO A 199 9.46 18.00 -3.49
N SER A 200 9.29 16.89 -2.77
CA SER A 200 10.22 16.52 -1.71
C SER A 200 11.58 16.20 -2.34
N LEU A 201 12.62 16.90 -1.90
CA LEU A 201 14.03 16.55 -2.13
C LEU A 201 14.35 15.20 -1.49
#